data_AF-A0A841J2H4-F1
#
_entry.id   AF-A0A841J2H4-F1
#
_cell.length_a   1.000
_cell.length_b   1.000
_cell.length_c   1.000
_cell.angle_alpha   90.00
_cell.angle_beta   90.00
_cell.angle_gamma   90.00
#
_symmetry.space_group_name_H-M   'P 1'
#
loop_
_entity.id
_entity.type
_entity.pdbx_description
1 polymer ?
#
loop_
_entity_poly.entity_id
_entity_poly.type
_entity_poly.pdbx_seq_one_letter_code
_entity_poly.pdbx_strand_id
1 'polypeptide(L)'
;MPITDKTDSVAMLIDAVIAREGGYVDHPHDRGGPTRWGITQAVARMHGYKGDMQALPRADAVAIYRRLYWETPQLDAVAVPAPGLAAELFDTAVNMGPETAVGFLQRALNALNRSGRDYADLALDRRIGPATLAALNAFLGTRGEKGEAVLIKAVEALQGERYIALAESRPASEAFVYGWIANRIG
;
A
#
# COMPACT_ATOMS: atom_id res chain seq x y z
N MET A 1 25.47 -12.26 12.28
CA MET A 1 24.21 -11.50 12.49
C MET A 1 23.10 -12.32 11.89
N PRO A 2 22.00 -12.62 12.61
CA PRO A 2 20.92 -13.36 12.00
C PRO A 2 20.28 -12.44 10.97
N ILE A 3 20.12 -12.96 9.76
CA ILE A 3 19.27 -12.40 8.72
C ILE A 3 17.87 -12.41 9.31
N THR A 4 17.37 -11.27 9.79
CA THR A 4 15.95 -11.12 10.13
C THR A 4 15.16 -11.42 8.87
N ASP A 5 14.35 -12.48 8.91
CA ASP A 5 13.67 -13.05 7.76
C ASP A 5 12.73 -12.00 7.16
N LYS A 6 12.75 -11.83 5.82
CA LYS A 6 11.83 -10.92 5.12
C LYS A 6 10.36 -11.30 5.37
N THR A 7 10.12 -12.55 5.78
CA THR A 7 8.81 -13.03 6.20
C THR A 7 8.31 -12.38 7.49
N ASP A 8 9.22 -11.99 8.38
CA ASP A 8 8.89 -11.38 9.68
C ASP A 8 8.39 -9.93 9.52
N SER A 9 8.95 -9.18 8.55
CA SER A 9 8.60 -7.75 8.39
C SER A 9 7.17 -7.56 7.88
N VAL A 10 6.72 -8.35 6.91
CA VAL A 10 5.35 -8.27 6.39
C VAL A 10 4.33 -8.77 7.41
N ALA A 11 4.66 -9.78 8.22
CA ALA A 11 3.78 -10.25 9.28
C ALA A 11 3.50 -9.13 10.30
N MET A 12 4.53 -8.38 10.70
CA MET A 12 4.38 -7.22 11.59
C MET A 12 3.51 -6.10 10.97
N LEU A 13 3.68 -5.82 9.67
CA LEU A 13 2.85 -4.82 8.97
C LEU A 13 1.38 -5.24 8.93
N ILE A 14 1.09 -6.50 8.62
CA ILE A 14 -0.27 -7.04 8.61
C ILE A 14 -0.88 -7.00 10.01
N ASP A 15 -0.12 -7.41 11.03
CA ASP A 15 -0.58 -7.40 12.41
C ASP A 15 -0.91 -5.97 12.89
N ALA A 16 -0.09 -4.99 12.51
CA ALA A 16 -0.33 -3.58 12.81
C ALA A 16 -1.61 -3.04 12.14
N VAL A 17 -1.84 -3.39 10.87
CA VAL A 17 -3.08 -3.02 10.16
C VAL A 17 -4.30 -3.64 10.85
N ILE A 18 -4.27 -4.95 11.11
CA ILE A 18 -5.40 -5.65 11.76
C ILE A 18 -5.69 -5.07 13.15
N ALA A 19 -4.65 -4.69 13.91
CA ALA A 19 -4.81 -4.08 15.23
C ALA A 19 -5.50 -2.70 15.15
N ARG A 20 -5.24 -1.92 14.09
CA ARG A 20 -5.87 -0.61 13.85
C ARG A 20 -7.34 -0.73 13.42
N GLU A 21 -7.65 -1.68 12.55
CA GLU A 21 -9.00 -1.88 12.00
C GLU A 21 -9.99 -2.47 13.03
N GLY A 22 -9.49 -3.24 14.00
CA GLY A 22 -10.27 -3.74 15.11
C GLY A 22 -11.23 -4.88 14.74
N GLY A 23 -12.38 -4.93 15.43
CA GLY A 23 -13.32 -6.05 15.43
C GLY A 23 -14.30 -6.07 14.27
N TYR A 24 -15.47 -6.68 14.51
CA TYR A 24 -16.58 -6.68 13.55
C TYR A 24 -17.30 -5.33 13.56
N VAL A 25 -17.58 -4.79 12.39
CA VAL A 25 -18.36 -3.57 12.18
C VAL A 25 -19.37 -3.82 11.06
N ASP A 26 -20.61 -3.42 11.30
CA ASP A 26 -21.70 -3.49 10.33
C ASP A 26 -22.64 -2.31 10.57
N HIS A 27 -22.38 -1.20 9.89
CA HIS A 27 -23.20 -0.01 9.99
C HIS A 27 -24.21 0.03 8.84
N PRO A 28 -25.51 0.27 9.13
CA PRO A 28 -26.56 0.26 8.11
C PRO A 28 -26.44 1.38 7.06
N HIS A 29 -25.55 2.35 7.28
CA HIS A 29 -25.23 3.41 6.33
C HIS A 29 -23.88 3.22 5.62
N ASP A 30 -23.10 2.18 5.96
CA ASP A 30 -21.82 1.90 5.34
C ASP A 30 -21.97 1.13 4.04
N ARG A 31 -21.42 1.70 2.97
CA ARG A 31 -21.43 1.09 1.63
C ARG A 31 -20.55 -0.16 1.53
N GLY A 32 -19.63 -0.36 2.48
CA GLY A 32 -18.71 -1.49 2.53
C GLY A 32 -19.33 -2.79 3.05
N GLY A 33 -20.49 -2.70 3.71
CA GLY A 33 -21.15 -3.83 4.35
C GLY A 33 -20.36 -4.43 5.53
N PRO A 34 -20.76 -5.62 5.99
CA PRO A 34 -20.13 -6.28 7.14
C PRO A 34 -18.62 -6.43 6.94
N THR A 35 -17.86 -5.93 7.92
CA THR A 35 -16.39 -5.89 7.88
C THR A 35 -15.83 -6.47 9.17
N ARG A 36 -14.78 -7.28 9.08
CA ARG A 36 -14.03 -7.74 10.26
C ARG A 36 -12.55 -7.76 9.94
N TRP A 37 -11.72 -7.31 10.88
CA TRP A 37 -10.26 -7.20 10.68
C TRP A 37 -9.90 -6.30 9.48
N GLY A 38 -10.74 -5.32 9.14
CA GLY A 38 -10.57 -4.49 7.93
C GLY A 38 -10.91 -5.18 6.60
N ILE A 39 -11.34 -6.45 6.62
CA ILE A 39 -11.77 -7.18 5.43
C ILE A 39 -13.28 -7.10 5.27
N THR A 40 -13.73 -6.51 4.16
CA THR A 40 -15.16 -6.45 3.81
C THR A 40 -15.69 -7.82 3.42
N GLN A 41 -17.01 -8.02 3.56
CA GLN A 41 -17.67 -9.25 3.13
C GLN A 41 -17.37 -9.58 1.66
N ALA A 42 -17.40 -8.59 0.76
CA ALA A 42 -17.12 -8.80 -0.66
C ALA A 42 -15.72 -9.38 -0.89
N VAL A 43 -14.70 -8.83 -0.21
CA VAL A 43 -13.31 -9.33 -0.29
C VAL A 43 -13.22 -10.73 0.32
N ALA A 44 -13.79 -10.95 1.50
CA ALA A 44 -13.77 -12.26 2.15
C ALA A 44 -14.39 -13.36 1.25
N ARG A 45 -15.52 -13.05 0.59
CA ARG A 45 -16.22 -13.97 -0.31
C ARG A 45 -15.41 -14.25 -1.58
N MET A 46 -14.79 -13.23 -2.17
CA MET A 46 -13.89 -13.38 -3.32
C MET A 46 -12.70 -14.29 -3.00
N HIS A 47 -12.23 -14.27 -1.75
CA HIS A 47 -11.16 -15.13 -1.25
C HIS A 47 -11.64 -16.45 -0.63
N GLY A 48 -12.92 -16.82 -0.86
CA GLY A 48 -13.44 -18.15 -0.55
C GLY A 48 -14.04 -18.33 0.85
N TYR A 49 -14.00 -17.31 1.71
CA TYR A 49 -14.67 -17.38 3.01
C TYR A 49 -16.19 -17.29 2.83
N LYS A 50 -16.93 -18.33 3.22
CA LYS A 50 -18.40 -18.42 3.06
C LYS A 50 -19.18 -18.28 4.38
N GLY A 51 -18.48 -18.26 5.52
CA GLY A 51 -19.11 -18.19 6.84
C GLY A 51 -19.63 -16.80 7.21
N ASP A 52 -20.19 -16.70 8.41
CA ASP A 52 -20.60 -15.42 9.01
C ASP A 52 -19.39 -14.49 9.16
N MET A 53 -19.50 -13.23 8.74
CA MET A 53 -18.42 -12.25 8.87
C MET A 53 -18.03 -11.99 10.33
N GLN A 54 -18.96 -12.11 11.28
CA GLN A 54 -18.64 -12.05 12.72
C GLN A 54 -17.74 -13.19 13.18
N ALA A 55 -17.65 -14.28 12.41
CA ALA A 55 -16.82 -15.46 12.68
C ALA A 55 -15.56 -15.53 11.81
N LEU A 56 -15.30 -14.54 10.94
CA LEU A 56 -14.11 -14.54 10.07
C LEU A 56 -12.84 -14.73 10.92
N PRO A 57 -12.08 -15.83 10.74
CA PRO A 57 -10.87 -16.08 11.50
C PRO A 57 -9.80 -15.03 11.21
N ARG A 58 -9.03 -14.66 12.24
CA ARG A 58 -7.87 -13.76 12.06
C ARG A 58 -6.86 -14.31 11.06
N ALA A 59 -6.63 -15.63 11.07
CA ALA A 59 -5.70 -16.28 10.15
C ALA A 59 -6.13 -16.11 8.68
N ASP A 60 -7.44 -16.17 8.40
CA ASP A 60 -7.98 -15.95 7.05
C ASP A 60 -7.77 -14.49 6.63
N ALA A 61 -8.01 -13.53 7.54
CA ALA A 61 -7.73 -12.12 7.27
C ALA A 61 -6.25 -11.86 6.98
N VAL A 62 -5.33 -12.45 7.75
CA VAL A 62 -3.88 -12.36 7.52
C VAL A 62 -3.52 -12.92 6.14
N ALA A 63 -4.07 -14.08 5.76
CA ALA A 63 -3.83 -14.69 4.46
C ALA A 63 -4.36 -13.81 3.31
N ILE A 64 -5.53 -13.19 3.48
CA ILE A 64 -6.09 -12.24 2.52
C ILE A 64 -5.17 -11.02 2.39
N TYR A 65 -4.72 -10.44 3.51
CA TYR A 65 -3.83 -9.27 3.48
C TYR A 65 -2.54 -9.55 2.73
N ARG A 66 -1.86 -10.65 3.12
CA ARG A 66 -0.62 -11.10 2.49
C ARG A 66 -0.80 -11.31 0.99
N ARG A 67 -1.84 -12.04 0.59
CA ARG A 67 -2.06 -12.35 -0.82
C ARG A 67 -2.41 -11.09 -1.63
N LEU A 68 -3.40 -10.32 -1.18
CA LEU A 68 -4.00 -9.25 -1.97
C LEU A 68 -3.17 -7.97 -2.00
N TYR A 69 -2.57 -7.59 -0.87
CA TYR A 69 -1.92 -6.29 -0.72
C TYR A 69 -0.39 -6.38 -0.70
N TRP A 70 0.18 -7.58 -0.61
CA TRP A 70 1.64 -7.77 -0.61
C TRP A 70 2.12 -8.58 -1.81
N GLU A 71 1.69 -9.84 -1.94
CA GLU A 71 2.19 -10.77 -2.97
C GLU A 71 1.66 -10.44 -4.37
N THR A 72 0.34 -10.23 -4.52
CA THR A 72 -0.27 -9.93 -5.83
C THR A 72 0.34 -8.67 -6.49
N PRO A 73 0.52 -7.54 -5.78
CA PRO A 73 1.22 -6.38 -6.33
C PRO A 73 2.74 -6.53 -6.40
N GLN A 74 3.34 -7.66 -5.99
CA GLN A 74 4.79 -7.91 -5.96
C GLN A 74 5.58 -6.96 -5.05
N LEU A 75 5.02 -6.61 -3.89
CA LEU A 75 5.74 -5.78 -2.90
C LEU A 75 6.87 -6.54 -2.20
N ASP A 76 6.82 -7.87 -2.19
CA ASP A 76 7.93 -8.74 -1.78
C ASP A 76 9.19 -8.49 -2.62
N ALA A 77 9.02 -8.28 -3.94
CA ALA A 77 10.12 -7.94 -4.84
C ALA A 77 10.68 -6.52 -4.59
N VAL A 78 9.81 -5.57 -4.23
CA VAL A 78 10.21 -4.18 -3.86
C VAL A 78 10.91 -4.16 -2.50
N ALA A 79 10.47 -4.99 -1.55
CA ALA A 79 11.04 -5.07 -0.22
C ALA A 79 12.49 -5.57 -0.19
N VAL A 80 12.95 -6.20 -1.29
CA VAL A 80 14.34 -6.65 -1.41
C VAL A 80 15.32 -5.47 -1.46
N PRO A 81 15.18 -4.50 -2.39
CA PRO A 81 16.05 -3.33 -2.42
C PRO A 81 15.56 -2.15 -1.56
N ALA A 82 14.27 -2.08 -1.21
CA ALA A 82 13.67 -0.93 -0.52
C ALA A 82 12.53 -1.36 0.44
N PRO A 83 12.86 -1.91 1.63
CA PRO A 83 11.87 -2.42 2.59
C PRO A 83 10.97 -1.32 3.18
N GLY A 84 11.48 -0.11 3.41
CA GLY A 84 10.67 1.01 3.88
C GLY A 84 9.68 1.49 2.82
N LEU A 85 10.12 1.53 1.55
CA LEU A 85 9.22 1.83 0.44
C LEU A 85 8.13 0.77 0.27
N ALA A 86 8.48 -0.51 0.40
CA ALA A 86 7.49 -1.59 0.33
C ALA A 86 6.45 -1.49 1.45
N ALA A 87 6.86 -1.12 2.66
CA ALA A 87 5.94 -0.87 3.78
C ALA A 87 4.97 0.29 3.49
N GLU A 88 5.47 1.40 2.93
CA GLU A 88 4.62 2.54 2.57
C GLU A 88 3.64 2.20 1.44
N LEU A 89 4.09 1.45 0.44
CA LEU A 89 3.23 0.97 -0.65
C LEU A 89 2.17 0.00 -0.15
N PHE A 90 2.48 -0.83 0.86
CA PHE A 90 1.51 -1.72 1.49
C PHE A 90 0.40 -0.94 2.20
N ASP A 91 0.74 0.04 3.05
CA ASP A 91 -0.28 0.86 3.71
C ASP A 91 -1.10 1.67 2.69
N THR A 92 -0.45 2.21 1.65
CA THR A 92 -1.14 2.85 0.53
C THR A 92 -2.11 1.89 -0.16
N ALA A 93 -1.69 0.64 -0.39
CA ALA A 93 -2.51 -0.38 -1.05
C ALA A 93 -3.73 -0.76 -0.21
N VAL A 94 -3.58 -0.84 1.12
CA VAL A 94 -4.69 -1.10 2.05
C VAL A 94 -5.72 0.04 1.99
N ASN A 95 -5.26 1.28 2.01
CA ASN A 95 -6.15 2.45 2.05
C ASN A 95 -6.76 2.82 0.69
N MET A 96 -6.01 2.66 -0.40
CA MET A 96 -6.36 3.21 -1.72
C MET A 96 -6.40 2.17 -2.85
N GLY A 97 -6.14 0.91 -2.53
CA GLY A 97 -6.07 -0.19 -3.47
C GLY A 97 -4.66 -0.42 -4.05
N PRO A 98 -4.27 -1.68 -4.33
CA PRO A 98 -2.93 -2.02 -4.83
C PRO A 98 -2.53 -1.29 -6.11
N GLU A 99 -3.45 -1.16 -7.07
CA GLU A 99 -3.17 -0.47 -8.34
C GLU A 99 -2.80 1.00 -8.14
N THR A 100 -3.45 1.68 -7.19
CA THR A 100 -3.13 3.08 -6.86
C THR A 100 -1.72 3.19 -6.30
N ALA A 101 -1.36 2.31 -5.35
CA ALA A 101 -0.02 2.29 -4.76
C ALA A 101 1.06 2.07 -5.83
N VAL A 102 0.87 1.08 -6.70
CA VAL A 102 1.83 0.81 -7.79
C VAL A 102 1.90 1.98 -8.78
N GLY A 103 0.75 2.58 -9.11
CA GLY A 103 0.72 3.77 -9.96
C GLY A 103 1.49 4.95 -9.36
N PHE A 104 1.46 5.12 -8.04
CA PHE A 104 2.25 6.15 -7.36
C PHE A 104 3.75 5.87 -7.45
N LEU A 105 4.17 4.62 -7.26
CA LEU A 105 5.57 4.23 -7.45
C LEU A 105 6.05 4.56 -8.87
N GLN A 106 5.30 4.16 -9.90
CA GLN A 106 5.69 4.40 -11.29
C GLN A 106 5.76 5.90 -11.62
N ARG A 107 4.79 6.69 -11.14
CA ARG A 107 4.80 8.16 -11.29
C ARG A 107 6.01 8.79 -10.60
N ALA A 108 6.33 8.37 -9.38
CA ALA A 108 7.46 8.87 -8.62
C ALA A 108 8.80 8.55 -9.31
N LEU A 109 8.97 7.32 -9.80
CA LEU A 109 10.15 6.91 -10.55
C LEU A 109 10.32 7.76 -11.82
N ASN A 110 9.28 7.90 -12.65
CA ASN A 110 9.34 8.72 -13.86
C ASN A 110 9.69 10.19 -13.55
N ALA A 111 9.05 10.78 -12.54
CA ALA A 111 9.32 12.17 -12.16
C ALA A 111 10.76 12.40 -11.70
N LEU A 112 11.44 11.35 -11.21
CA LEU A 112 12.76 11.44 -10.60
C LEU A 112 13.88 10.78 -11.45
N ASN A 113 13.61 10.36 -12.68
CA ASN A 113 14.56 9.67 -13.58
C ASN A 113 15.53 10.60 -14.33
N ARG A 114 15.54 11.90 -13.99
CA ARG A 114 16.43 12.93 -14.55
C ARG A 114 16.29 13.08 -16.07
N SER A 115 15.05 13.13 -16.56
CA SER A 115 14.72 13.25 -18.00
C SER A 115 15.18 12.02 -18.78
N GLY A 116 14.90 10.84 -18.24
CA GLY A 116 15.24 9.57 -18.88
C GLY A 116 16.72 9.17 -18.78
N ARG A 117 17.57 9.94 -18.07
CA ARG A 117 19.02 9.69 -18.00
C ARG A 117 19.38 8.46 -17.17
N ASP A 118 18.64 8.23 -16.09
CA ASP A 118 18.91 7.09 -15.21
C ASP A 118 18.22 5.82 -15.75
N TYR A 119 17.03 5.97 -16.34
CA TYR A 119 16.23 4.94 -17.02
C TYR A 119 15.08 5.62 -17.79
N ALA A 120 14.56 4.95 -18.83
CA ALA A 120 13.42 5.45 -19.61
C ALA A 120 12.13 5.55 -18.79
N ASP A 121 11.18 6.38 -19.23
CA ASP A 121 9.87 6.48 -18.59
C ASP A 121 9.14 5.14 -18.60
N LEU A 122 8.65 4.75 -17.43
CA LEU A 122 7.80 3.59 -17.25
C LEU A 122 6.39 3.87 -17.77
N ALA A 123 5.77 2.84 -18.35
CA ALA A 123 4.33 2.85 -18.54
C ALA A 123 3.62 2.88 -17.18
N LEU A 124 2.55 3.68 -17.07
CA LEU A 124 1.72 3.76 -15.86
C LEU A 124 0.63 2.68 -15.85
N ASP A 125 1.06 1.43 -16.06
CA ASP A 125 0.17 0.26 -16.17
C ASP A 125 -0.28 -0.29 -14.80
N ARG A 126 0.23 0.28 -13.71
CA ARG A 126 -0.08 -0.07 -12.32
C ARG A 126 0.27 -1.51 -11.97
N ARG A 127 1.27 -2.07 -12.65
CA ARG A 127 1.80 -3.40 -12.38
C ARG A 127 3.29 -3.32 -12.07
N ILE A 128 3.69 -3.95 -10.98
CA ILE A 128 5.12 -4.17 -10.73
C ILE A 128 5.53 -5.32 -11.63
N GLY A 129 6.51 -5.06 -12.49
CA GLY A 129 7.09 -6.04 -13.39
C GLY A 129 8.58 -5.73 -13.59
N PRO A 130 9.26 -6.46 -14.50
CA PRO A 130 10.70 -6.32 -14.69
C PRO A 130 11.16 -4.88 -14.95
N ALA A 131 10.39 -4.10 -15.71
CA ALA A 131 10.71 -2.70 -16.00
C ALA A 131 10.66 -1.82 -14.73
N THR A 132 9.59 -1.92 -13.94
CA THR A 132 9.43 -1.18 -12.67
C THR A 132 10.55 -1.53 -11.68
N LEU A 133 10.89 -2.82 -11.56
CA LEU A 133 11.96 -3.28 -10.68
C LEU A 133 13.34 -2.84 -11.16
N ALA A 134 13.60 -2.85 -12.47
CA ALA A 134 14.85 -2.35 -13.04
C ALA A 134 15.01 -0.84 -12.81
N ALA A 135 13.94 -0.06 -13.01
CA ALA A 135 13.93 1.38 -12.73
C ALA A 135 14.14 1.68 -11.24
N LEU A 136 13.51 0.93 -10.34
CA LEU A 136 13.73 1.06 -8.89
C LEU A 136 15.21 0.80 -8.54
N ASN A 137 15.79 -0.29 -9.03
CA ASN A 137 17.20 -0.61 -8.76
C ASN A 137 18.15 0.45 -9.35
N ALA A 138 17.91 0.91 -10.58
CA ALA A 138 18.70 1.97 -11.21
C ALA A 138 18.58 3.30 -10.45
N PHE A 139 17.37 3.64 -9.98
CA PHE A 139 17.13 4.80 -9.14
C PHE A 139 17.92 4.71 -7.84
N LEU A 140 17.80 3.62 -7.09
CA LEU A 140 18.49 3.44 -5.81
C LEU A 140 20.01 3.43 -5.98
N GLY A 141 20.52 2.75 -7.02
CA GLY A 141 21.95 2.77 -7.35
C GLY A 141 22.47 4.17 -7.69
N THR A 142 21.67 5.00 -8.37
CA THR A 142 22.05 6.36 -8.74
C THR A 142 21.93 7.35 -7.58
N ARG A 143 20.91 7.19 -6.73
CA ARG A 143 20.59 8.13 -5.64
C ARG A 143 21.25 7.77 -4.29
N GLY A 144 21.76 6.55 -4.16
CA GLY A 144 22.45 6.07 -2.97
C GLY A 144 21.53 5.99 -1.74
N GLU A 145 22.12 6.13 -0.55
CA GLU A 145 21.46 5.92 0.75
C GLU A 145 20.20 6.76 0.97
N LYS A 146 20.10 7.93 0.34
CA LYS A 146 18.93 8.82 0.47
C LYS A 146 17.80 8.51 -0.52
N GLY A 147 18.05 7.64 -1.51
CA GLY A 147 17.12 7.36 -2.59
C GLY A 147 15.78 6.85 -2.08
N GLU A 148 15.81 5.80 -1.24
CA GLU A 148 14.58 5.21 -0.70
C GLU A 148 13.74 6.22 0.07
N ALA A 149 14.35 6.99 0.97
CA ALA A 149 13.66 8.01 1.76
C ALA A 149 12.99 9.09 0.88
N VAL A 150 13.62 9.46 -0.24
CA VAL A 150 13.03 10.41 -1.19
C VAL A 150 11.87 9.78 -1.97
N LEU A 151 11.95 8.50 -2.33
CA LEU A 151 10.82 7.81 -2.98
C LEU A 151 9.62 7.68 -2.05
N ILE A 152 9.83 7.36 -0.77
CA ILE A 152 8.78 7.33 0.24
C ILE A 152 8.05 8.69 0.28
N LYS A 153 8.80 9.79 0.41
CA LYS A 153 8.22 11.16 0.40
C LYS A 153 7.47 11.48 -0.88
N ALA A 154 7.94 11.02 -2.04
CA ALA A 154 7.25 11.21 -3.29
C ALA A 154 5.91 10.44 -3.33
N VAL A 155 5.88 9.21 -2.80
CA VAL A 155 4.65 8.42 -2.66
C VAL A 155 3.68 9.03 -1.65
N GLU A 156 4.17 9.53 -0.51
CA GLU A 156 3.35 10.26 0.49
C GLU A 156 2.74 11.54 -0.10
N ALA A 157 3.51 12.31 -0.89
CA ALA A 157 2.98 13.49 -1.57
C ALA A 157 1.82 13.14 -2.53
N LEU A 158 1.94 12.03 -3.26
CA LEU A 158 0.88 11.53 -4.15
C LEU A 158 -0.34 11.01 -3.38
N GLN A 159 -0.14 10.41 -2.20
CA GLN A 159 -1.24 10.06 -1.31
C GLN A 159 -1.99 11.30 -0.83
N GLY A 160 -1.27 12.33 -0.37
CA GLY A 160 -1.85 13.59 0.07
C GLY A 160 -2.69 14.26 -1.03
N GLU A 161 -2.15 14.34 -2.24
CA GLU A 161 -2.87 14.85 -3.41
C GLU A 161 -4.17 14.09 -3.65
N ARG A 162 -4.12 12.75 -3.65
CA ARG A 162 -5.32 11.93 -3.87
C ARG A 162 -6.35 12.07 -2.75
N TYR A 163 -5.94 12.15 -1.50
CA TYR A 163 -6.86 12.36 -0.39
C TYR A 163 -7.57 13.71 -0.48
N ILE A 164 -6.84 14.78 -0.82
CA ILE A 164 -7.42 16.10 -1.06
C ILE A 164 -8.44 16.04 -2.20
N ALA A 165 -8.08 15.44 -3.35
CA ALA A 165 -8.98 15.30 -4.49
C ALA A 165 -10.25 14.48 -4.15
N LEU A 166 -10.14 13.46 -3.28
CA LEU A 166 -11.30 12.72 -2.79
C LEU A 166 -12.20 13.59 -1.91
N ALA A 167 -11.62 14.39 -1.00
CA ALA A 167 -12.38 15.29 -0.13
C ALA A 167 -13.12 16.38 -0.91
N GLU A 168 -12.54 16.92 -1.98
CA GLU A 168 -13.20 17.89 -2.87
C GLU A 168 -14.53 17.37 -3.44
N SER A 169 -14.61 16.06 -3.68
CA SER A 169 -15.82 15.39 -4.18
C SER A 169 -16.72 14.83 -3.07
N ARG A 170 -16.23 14.75 -1.83
CA ARG A 170 -16.90 14.08 -0.70
C ARG A 170 -16.54 14.75 0.65
N PRO A 171 -17.31 15.78 1.06
CA PRO A 171 -17.04 16.53 2.29
C PRO A 171 -16.95 15.68 3.56
N ALA A 172 -17.65 14.53 3.61
CA ALA A 172 -17.58 13.58 4.72
C ALA A 172 -16.16 13.00 4.98
N SER A 173 -15.22 13.19 4.04
CA SER A 173 -13.85 12.69 4.15
C SER A 173 -12.86 13.72 4.75
N GLU A 174 -13.26 14.99 4.90
CA GLU A 174 -12.35 16.10 5.26
C GLU A 174 -11.66 15.90 6.63
N ALA A 175 -12.39 15.42 7.63
CA ALA A 175 -11.83 15.15 8.96
C ALA A 175 -10.76 14.06 8.92
N PHE A 176 -10.95 13.04 8.07
CA PHE A 176 -9.94 12.00 7.85
C PHE A 176 -8.69 12.57 7.16
N VAL A 177 -8.87 13.40 6.12
CA VAL A 177 -7.74 14.01 5.40
C VAL A 177 -6.88 14.88 6.31
N TYR A 178 -7.50 15.69 7.19
CA TYR A 178 -6.77 16.50 8.17
C TYR A 178 -5.90 15.62 9.07
N GLY A 179 -6.48 14.58 9.68
CA GLY A 179 -5.77 13.66 10.55
C GLY A 179 -4.65 12.91 9.82
N TRP A 180 -4.87 12.52 8.57
CA TRP A 180 -3.84 11.86 7.77
C TRP A 180 -2.65 12.80 7.50
N ILE A 181 -2.89 14.03 7.03
CA ILE A 181 -1.83 15.00 6.75
C ILE A 181 -1.01 15.32 8.01
N ALA A 182 -1.69 15.57 9.14
CA ALA A 182 -1.03 15.93 10.39
C ALA A 182 -0.09 14.85 10.95
N ASN A 183 -0.33 13.58 10.61
CA ASN A 183 0.47 12.45 11.08
C ASN A 183 1.49 11.93 10.07
N ARG A 184 1.36 12.28 8.78
CA ARG A 184 2.18 11.74 7.68
C ARG A 184 3.10 12.74 7.00
N ILE A 185 2.75 14.02 6.94
CA ILE A 185 3.53 15.03 6.23
C ILE A 185 4.11 16.02 7.25
N GLY A 186 5.42 15.95 7.47
CA GLY A 186 6.16 16.80 8.42
C GLY A 186 7.44 16.14 8.91
#